data_AF-A0A820Q7K2-F1
#
_entry.id   AF-A0A820Q7K2-F1
#
_cell.length_a   1.000
_cell.length_b   1.000
_cell.length_c   1.000
_cell.angle_alpha   90.00
_cell.angle_beta   90.00
_cell.angle_gamma   90.00
#
_symmetry.space_group_name_H-M   'P 1'
#
loop_
_entity.id
_entity.type
_entity.pdbx_description
1 polymer ?
#
loop_
_entity_poly.entity_id
_entity_poly.type
_entity_poly.pdbx_seq_one_letter_code
_entity_poly.pdbx_strand_id
1 'polypeptide(L)'
;RESLRKVPYNEDPKLAFVINSILAVVHGLDKMHKQICNGTSGLCVEMARMNRSLLMHFLQSSRFTGITGEEVFFDENGDGPGRYDILNLQDNKNDTEHPLHYVQIGTWNTGKLSLNTSSIRFFADEGLLN
;
A
#
# COMPACT_ATOMS: atom_id res chain seq x y z
N ARG A 1 -30.31 13.97 -15.06
CA ARG A 1 -28.89 14.28 -14.76
C ARG A 1 -28.69 13.99 -13.27
N GLU A 2 -28.50 12.72 -12.93
CA GLU A 2 -28.36 12.28 -11.54
C GLU A 2 -27.00 12.74 -11.00
N SER A 3 -27.03 13.44 -9.88
CA SER A 3 -25.85 14.00 -9.23
C SER A 3 -25.32 13.00 -8.22
N LEU A 4 -24.10 12.49 -8.44
CA LEU A 4 -23.35 11.62 -7.52
C LEU A 4 -22.96 12.31 -6.18
N ARG A 5 -23.49 13.50 -5.87
CA ARG A 5 -23.06 14.34 -4.74
C ARG A 5 -23.52 13.88 -3.35
N LYS A 6 -24.18 12.73 -3.21
CA LYS A 6 -24.75 12.29 -1.93
C LYS A 6 -24.30 10.92 -1.43
N VAL A 7 -23.36 10.26 -2.12
CA VAL A 7 -22.73 9.05 -1.58
C VAL A 7 -21.41 9.49 -0.94
N PRO A 8 -21.15 9.18 0.35
CA PRO A 8 -19.83 9.35 0.93
C PRO A 8 -18.82 8.61 0.04
N TYR A 9 -17.83 9.30 -0.47
CA TYR A 9 -16.78 8.65 -1.24
C TYR A 9 -15.94 7.81 -0.27
N ASN A 10 -16.09 6.48 -0.35
CA ASN A 10 -15.18 5.55 0.28
C ASN A 10 -14.01 5.37 -0.66
N GLU A 11 -12.87 5.94 -0.29
CA GLU A 11 -11.61 5.72 -1.02
C GLU A 11 -11.31 4.23 -1.11
N ASP A 12 -10.90 3.79 -2.31
CA ASP A 12 -10.45 2.42 -2.50
C ASP A 12 -9.19 2.24 -1.64
N PRO A 13 -9.16 1.28 -0.68
CA PRO A 13 -7.99 1.06 0.18
C PRO A 13 -6.73 0.69 -0.61
N LYS A 14 -6.87 0.33 -1.90
CA LYS A 14 -5.76 0.00 -2.79
C LYS A 14 -5.27 1.18 -3.63
N LEU A 15 -5.92 2.34 -3.57
CA LEU A 15 -5.53 3.52 -4.35
C LEU A 15 -4.11 3.98 -4.00
N ALA A 16 -3.71 3.88 -2.74
CA ALA A 16 -2.35 4.18 -2.29
C ALA A 16 -1.28 3.34 -3.03
N PHE A 17 -1.54 2.07 -3.32
CA PHE A 17 -0.61 1.22 -4.08
C PHE A 17 -0.44 1.71 -5.52
N VAL A 18 -1.50 2.22 -6.14
CA VAL A 18 -1.43 2.78 -7.50
C VAL A 18 -0.60 4.05 -7.51
N ILE A 19 -0.74 4.91 -6.51
CA ILE A 19 0.07 6.13 -6.38
C ILE A 19 1.54 5.76 -6.14
N ASN A 20 1.79 4.83 -5.22
CA ASN A 20 3.15 4.39 -4.89
C ASN A 20 3.85 3.69 -6.06
N SER A 21 3.12 2.99 -6.94
CA SER A 21 3.73 2.37 -8.13
C SER A 21 4.25 3.41 -9.12
N ILE A 22 3.53 4.53 -9.27
CA ILE A 22 3.98 5.67 -10.07
C ILE A 22 5.18 6.34 -9.40
N LEU A 23 5.13 6.55 -8.08
CA LEU A 23 6.25 7.13 -7.33
C LEU A 23 7.51 6.27 -7.42
N ALA A 24 7.39 4.94 -7.44
CA ALA A 24 8.53 4.04 -7.64
C ALA A 24 9.23 4.29 -8.99
N VAL A 25 8.45 4.50 -10.06
CA VAL A 25 9.00 4.86 -11.38
C VAL A 25 9.68 6.23 -11.34
N VAL A 26 9.05 7.23 -10.71
CA VAL A 26 9.60 8.58 -10.58
C VAL A 26 10.93 8.56 -9.82
N HIS A 27 10.97 7.92 -8.66
CA HIS A 27 12.18 7.82 -7.84
C HIS A 27 13.29 7.03 -8.54
N GLY A 28 12.95 5.95 -9.24
CA GLY A 28 13.93 5.17 -10.00
C GLY A 28 14.54 5.96 -11.15
N LEU A 29 13.72 6.68 -11.93
CA LEU A 29 14.21 7.52 -13.02
C LEU A 29 15.00 8.73 -12.51
N ASP A 30 14.58 9.36 -11.41
CA ASP A 30 15.32 10.45 -10.76
C ASP A 30 16.70 9.97 -10.26
N LYS A 31 16.75 8.80 -9.61
CA LYS A 31 18.00 8.19 -9.15
C LYS A 31 18.92 7.87 -10.33
N MET A 32 18.39 7.29 -11.39
CA MET A 32 19.11 7.02 -12.63
C MET A 32 19.69 8.31 -13.22
N HIS A 33 18.85 9.33 -13.40
CA HIS A 33 19.23 10.62 -13.93
C HIS A 33 20.37 11.26 -13.13
N LYS A 34 20.24 11.32 -11.81
CA LYS A 34 21.27 11.86 -10.91
C LYS A 34 22.60 11.12 -11.04
N GLN A 35 22.57 9.82 -11.27
CA GLN A 35 23.78 9.00 -11.32
C GLN A 35 24.48 8.99 -12.68
N ILE A 36 23.75 9.10 -13.79
CA ILE A 36 24.33 8.93 -15.14
C ILE A 36 24.29 10.19 -16.02
N CYS A 37 23.56 11.24 -15.64
CA CYS A 37 23.44 12.46 -16.43
C CYS A 37 24.31 13.64 -15.94
N ASN A 38 25.11 13.47 -14.89
CA ASN A 38 26.09 14.48 -14.41
C ASN A 38 25.53 15.91 -14.25
N GLY A 39 24.29 16.04 -13.76
CA GLY A 39 23.66 17.35 -13.53
C GLY A 39 23.10 18.04 -14.78
N THR A 40 23.08 17.35 -15.92
CA THR A 40 22.37 17.82 -17.13
C THR A 40 20.88 17.95 -16.85
N SER A 41 20.21 18.97 -17.39
CA SER A 41 18.75 19.08 -17.32
C SER A 41 18.08 18.25 -18.42
N GLY A 42 16.98 17.59 -18.08
CA GLY A 42 16.21 16.78 -19.04
C GLY A 42 16.87 15.43 -19.36
N LEU A 43 16.44 14.79 -20.44
CA LEU A 43 16.95 13.46 -20.79
C LEU A 43 18.36 13.57 -21.39
N CYS A 44 19.36 12.94 -20.74
CA CYS A 44 20.71 12.84 -21.29
C CYS A 44 20.88 11.62 -22.23
N VAL A 45 21.96 11.61 -23.02
CA VAL A 45 22.26 10.54 -23.99
C VAL A 45 22.38 9.16 -23.32
N GLU A 46 22.95 9.09 -22.12
CA GLU A 46 23.11 7.85 -21.37
C GLU A 46 21.76 7.25 -20.95
N MET A 47 20.81 8.09 -20.51
CA MET A 47 19.44 7.64 -20.23
C MET A 47 18.67 7.29 -21.50
N ALA A 48 18.88 8.01 -22.61
CA ALA A 48 18.21 7.72 -23.87
C ALA A 48 18.62 6.36 -24.47
N ARG A 49 19.82 5.85 -24.12
CA ARG A 49 20.36 4.56 -24.57
C ARG A 49 20.18 3.44 -23.54
N MET A 50 19.37 3.66 -22.51
CA MET A 50 19.22 2.68 -21.43
C MET A 50 18.69 1.35 -21.92
N ASN A 51 19.22 0.27 -21.34
CA ASN A 51 18.68 -1.06 -21.49
C ASN A 51 17.82 -1.46 -20.28
N ARG A 52 17.06 -2.55 -20.43
CA ARG A 52 16.18 -3.07 -19.38
C ARG A 52 16.91 -3.30 -18.06
N SER A 53 18.10 -3.89 -18.09
CA SER A 53 18.85 -4.24 -16.88
C SER A 53 19.26 -3.01 -16.08
N LEU A 54 19.71 -1.95 -16.77
CA LEU A 54 20.09 -0.69 -16.12
C LEU A 54 18.87 0.00 -15.50
N LEU A 55 17.76 0.08 -16.24
CA LEU A 55 16.51 0.63 -15.73
C LEU A 55 16.02 -0.15 -14.50
N MET A 56 16.01 -1.49 -14.58
CA MET A 56 15.55 -2.33 -13.48
C MET A 56 16.41 -2.19 -12.23
N HIS A 57 17.74 -2.10 -12.38
CA HIS A 57 18.63 -1.83 -11.26
C HIS A 57 18.26 -0.55 -10.52
N PHE A 58 17.92 0.53 -11.24
CA PHE A 58 17.52 1.79 -10.60
C PHE A 58 16.13 1.73 -9.97
N LEU A 59 15.17 1.07 -10.60
CA LEU A 59 13.83 0.86 -10.04
C LEU A 59 13.89 0.02 -8.75
N GLN A 60 14.56 -1.13 -8.77
CA GLN A 60 14.67 -2.04 -7.61
C GLN A 60 15.48 -1.43 -6.47
N SER A 61 16.49 -0.60 -6.76
CA SER A 61 17.29 0.06 -5.72
C SER A 61 16.65 1.34 -5.16
N SER A 62 15.42 1.66 -5.56
CA SER A 62 14.71 2.84 -5.06
C SER A 62 14.11 2.60 -3.68
N ARG A 63 14.27 3.59 -2.80
CA ARG A 63 13.72 3.59 -1.44
C ARG A 63 13.16 4.97 -1.15
N PHE A 64 11.89 5.05 -0.78
CA PHE A 64 11.17 6.32 -0.59
C PHE A 64 10.02 6.18 0.40
N THR A 65 9.46 7.30 0.84
CA THR A 65 8.28 7.34 1.70
C THR A 65 7.03 7.41 0.82
N GLY A 66 6.14 6.43 0.97
CA GLY A 66 4.87 6.34 0.27
C GLY A 66 3.86 7.37 0.73
N ILE A 67 2.74 7.46 0.01
CA ILE A 67 1.72 8.49 0.24
C ILE A 67 1.02 8.36 1.60
N THR A 68 1.05 7.18 2.22
CA THR A 68 0.51 6.94 3.57
C THR A 68 1.59 6.98 4.67
N GLY A 69 2.80 7.47 4.35
CA GLY A 69 3.91 7.66 5.30
C GLY A 69 4.77 6.42 5.53
N GLU A 70 4.43 5.31 4.90
CA GLU A 70 5.12 4.04 4.98
C GLU A 70 6.36 4.01 4.09
N GLU A 71 7.39 3.27 4.48
CA GLU A 71 8.58 3.14 3.63
C GLU A 71 8.32 2.13 2.51
N VAL A 72 8.65 2.50 1.26
CA VAL A 72 8.60 1.63 0.08
C VAL A 72 10.02 1.32 -0.35
N PHE A 73 10.30 0.03 -0.51
CA PHE A 73 11.57 -0.51 -1.02
C PHE A 73 11.29 -1.86 -1.67
N PHE A 74 12.29 -2.41 -2.36
CA PHE A 74 12.18 -3.70 -3.02
C PHE A 74 13.28 -4.64 -2.54
N ASP A 75 12.96 -5.93 -2.41
CA ASP A 75 13.96 -6.97 -2.19
C ASP A 75 14.68 -7.38 -3.50
N GLU A 76 15.52 -8.40 -3.43
CA GLU A 76 16.28 -8.90 -4.58
C GLU A 76 15.39 -9.46 -5.70
N ASN A 77 14.16 -9.87 -5.38
CA ASN A 77 13.17 -10.36 -6.35
C ASN A 77 12.32 -9.22 -6.92
N GLY A 78 12.41 -8.01 -6.37
CA GLY A 78 11.58 -6.87 -6.73
C GLY A 78 10.27 -6.78 -5.94
N ASP A 79 10.14 -7.54 -4.85
CA ASP A 79 8.94 -7.53 -4.00
C ASP A 79 9.01 -6.42 -2.95
N GLY A 80 7.88 -5.74 -2.74
CA GLY A 80 7.74 -4.71 -1.71
C GLY A 80 7.61 -5.29 -0.29
N PRO A 81 7.80 -4.48 0.77
CA PRO A 81 7.62 -4.94 2.14
C PRO A 81 6.18 -5.41 2.40
N GLY A 82 6.04 -6.59 3.01
CA GLY A 82 4.75 -7.13 3.42
C GLY A 82 4.15 -6.38 4.61
N ARG A 83 2.95 -5.85 4.42
CA ARG A 83 2.14 -5.18 5.45
C ARG A 83 0.68 -5.57 5.29
N TYR A 84 0.06 -6.00 6.38
CA TYR A 84 -1.32 -6.50 6.37
C TYR A 84 -2.09 -5.95 7.56
N ASP A 85 -3.32 -5.53 7.31
CA ASP A 85 -4.31 -5.35 8.36
C ASP A 85 -4.97 -6.69 8.66
N ILE A 86 -5.19 -6.96 9.94
CA ILE A 86 -5.89 -8.16 10.40
C ILE A 86 -7.31 -7.73 10.72
N LEU A 87 -8.25 -8.23 9.93
CA LEU A 87 -9.67 -7.91 10.05
C LEU A 87 -10.42 -9.09 10.66
N ASN A 88 -11.39 -8.79 11.51
CA ASN A 88 -12.35 -9.75 12.05
C ASN A 88 -13.74 -9.28 11.65
N LEU A 89 -14.52 -10.16 11.03
CA LEU A 89 -15.93 -9.89 10.73
C LEU A 89 -16.72 -9.96 12.05
N GLN A 90 -17.43 -8.89 12.39
CA GLN A 90 -18.16 -8.78 13.66
C GLN A 90 -19.60 -8.34 13.43
N ASP A 91 -20.48 -8.74 14.34
CA ASP A 91 -21.87 -8.29 14.37
C ASP A 91 -22.00 -6.95 15.12
N ASN A 92 -22.66 -5.98 14.51
CA ASN A 92 -23.14 -4.73 15.09
C ASN A 92 -24.66 -4.79 15.20
N LYS A 93 -25.16 -5.23 16.35
CA LYS A 93 -26.60 -5.31 16.63
C LYS A 93 -27.33 -3.97 16.56
N ASN A 94 -26.61 -2.85 16.55
CA ASN A 94 -27.19 -1.53 16.42
C ASN A 94 -27.43 -1.12 14.95
N ASP A 95 -26.82 -1.83 13.99
CA ASP A 95 -27.02 -1.61 12.56
C ASP A 95 -27.91 -2.73 12.00
N THR A 96 -29.20 -2.43 11.84
CA THR A 96 -30.18 -3.39 11.32
C THR A 96 -30.10 -3.56 9.80
N GLU A 97 -29.43 -2.66 9.08
CA GLU A 97 -29.28 -2.71 7.62
C GLU A 97 -28.00 -3.46 7.23
N HIS A 98 -26.93 -3.28 8.00
CA HIS A 98 -25.61 -3.90 7.81
C HIS A 98 -25.07 -4.48 9.12
N PRO A 99 -25.65 -5.59 9.62
CA PRO A 99 -25.26 -6.15 10.91
C PRO A 99 -23.82 -6.66 10.91
N LEU A 100 -23.26 -7.08 9.78
CA LEU A 100 -21.89 -7.58 9.72
C LEU A 100 -20.93 -6.54 9.15
N HIS A 101 -19.84 -6.26 9.86
CA HIS A 101 -18.80 -5.33 9.42
C HIS A 101 -17.40 -5.84 9.79
N TYR A 102 -16.41 -5.48 8.97
CA TYR A 102 -15.02 -5.78 9.26
C TYR A 102 -14.46 -4.79 10.26
N VAL A 103 -13.92 -5.31 11.36
CA VAL A 103 -13.22 -4.54 12.39
C VAL A 103 -11.74 -4.90 12.32
N GLN A 104 -10.89 -3.88 12.23
CA GLN A 104 -9.45 -4.09 12.35
C GLN A 104 -9.09 -4.44 13.79
N ILE A 105 -8.54 -5.64 13.98
CA ILE A 105 -8.13 -6.16 15.28
C ILE A 105 -6.62 -6.21 15.45
N GLY A 106 -5.86 -5.93 14.39
CA GLY A 106 -4.41 -5.98 14.43
C GLY A 106 -3.74 -5.62 13.11
N THR A 107 -2.42 -5.77 13.10
CA THR A 107 -1.55 -5.55 11.95
C THR A 107 -0.42 -6.56 11.95
N TRP A 108 0.05 -6.94 10.77
CA TRP A 108 1.33 -7.61 10.58
C TRP A 108 2.23 -6.74 9.71
N ASN A 109 3.45 -6.47 10.16
CA ASN A 109 4.40 -5.67 9.40
C ASN A 109 5.79 -6.31 9.48
N THR A 110 6.30 -6.78 8.34
CA THR A 110 7.66 -7.30 8.19
C THR A 110 8.07 -8.28 9.31
N GLY A 111 7.25 -9.31 9.53
CA GLY A 111 7.49 -10.35 10.55
C GLY A 111 6.98 -10.03 11.95
N LYS A 112 6.51 -8.81 12.22
CA LYS A 112 5.97 -8.42 13.53
C LYS A 112 4.45 -8.40 13.52
N LEU A 113 3.85 -9.30 14.31
CA LEU A 113 2.42 -9.32 14.59
C LEU A 113 2.08 -8.41 15.78
N SER A 114 1.04 -7.59 15.62
CA SER A 114 0.41 -6.83 16.70
C SER A 114 -1.10 -7.11 16.66
N LEU A 115 -1.65 -7.64 17.74
CA LEU A 115 -3.04 -8.07 17.82
C LEU A 115 -3.69 -7.57 19.10
N ASN A 116 -4.85 -6.93 18.98
CA ASN A 116 -5.72 -6.61 20.09
C ASN A 116 -6.67 -7.78 20.34
N THR A 117 -6.25 -8.74 21.16
CA THR A 117 -7.03 -9.95 21.45
C THR A 117 -8.38 -9.64 22.10
N SER A 118 -8.46 -8.56 22.88
CA SER A 118 -9.71 -8.12 23.53
C SER A 118 -10.76 -7.61 22.55
N SER A 119 -10.36 -7.29 21.31
CA SER A 119 -11.26 -6.83 20.25
C SER A 119 -11.80 -7.97 19.37
N ILE A 120 -11.31 -9.19 19.54
CA ILE A 120 -11.73 -10.34 18.73
C ILE A 120 -13.13 -10.80 19.16
N ARG A 121 -14.01 -11.03 18.19
CA ARG A 121 -15.32 -11.66 18.39
C ARG A 121 -15.37 -12.98 17.65
N PHE A 122 -15.77 -14.03 18.36
CA PHE A 122 -16.05 -15.34 17.79
C PHE A 122 -17.55 -15.49 17.58
N PHE A 123 -17.95 -16.05 16.44
CA PHE A 123 -19.32 -16.49 16.24
C PHE A 123 -19.47 -17.86 16.89
N ALA A 124 -20.22 -17.95 18.00
CA ALA A 124 -20.69 -19.22 18.54
C ALA A 124 -22.11 -19.46 18.00
N ASP A 125 -22.43 -20.71 17.64
CA ASP A 125 -23.76 -21.14 17.15
C ASP A 125 -24.91 -20.86 18.15
N GLU A 126 -24.61 -20.45 19.40
CA GLU A 126 -25.58 -20.05 20.43
C GLU A 126 -25.45 -18.60 20.90
N GLY A 127 -24.86 -17.72 20.09
CA GLY A 127 -24.71 -16.30 20.42
C GLY A 127 -23.42 -16.00 21.22
N LEU A 128 -22.98 -14.75 21.08
CA LEU A 128 -21.69 -14.23 21.56
C LEU A 128 -21.42 -14.63 23.03
N LEU A 129 -20.36 -15.42 23.25
CA LEU A 129 -19.78 -15.59 24.59
C LEU A 129 -19.09 -14.27 24.98
N ASN A 130 -19.49 -13.74 26.13
CA ASN A 130 -18.92 -12.53 26.76
C ASN A 130 -17.47 -12.74 27.19
#